data_AF-A0A5S4G8Z7-F1
#
_entry.id   AF-A0A5S4G8Z7-F1
#
_cell.length_a   1.000
_cell.length_b   1.000
_cell.length_c   1.000
_cell.angle_alpha   90.00
_cell.angle_beta   90.00
_cell.angle_gamma   90.00
#
_symmetry.space_group_name_H-M   'P 1'
#
loop_
_entity.id
_entity.type
_entity.pdbx_description
1 polymer ?
#
loop_
_entity_poly.entity_id
_entity_poly.type
_entity_poly.pdbx_seq_one_letter_code
_entity_poly.pdbx_strand_id
1 'polypeptide(L)'
;MPKRALPRISKTAGQEAIERIVQRRREVRDPELAALESRDPAEHPLAVIQHVLSCRRVPDWVTSNDVLDGLWVLAYIRLHCPHRPDEADRLEHELLELGRAMQIAMIRMAPPLNVRSRQAVEHRLLRHRASRLGLGRSERLERAHRLSRTQPENTSTEARWYDRHALALWEAAAQLVASRSQFDHLIDDEMAECLIGLRRAVREMQWPLSPAHYSTLREIGWWVQEIVDSLDEPRYAAFREQLGEIHATAVTLAAGHHRARFGDT
;
A
#
# COMPACT_ATOMS: atom_id res chain seq x y z
N MET A 1 2.66 14.07 27.26
CA MET A 1 2.66 13.78 25.81
C MET A 1 4.11 13.71 25.34
N PRO A 2 4.60 12.58 24.78
CA PRO A 2 5.94 12.56 24.21
C PRO A 2 6.00 13.55 23.03
N LYS A 3 6.95 14.49 23.08
CA LYS A 3 7.21 15.43 21.99
C LYS A 3 7.46 14.62 20.71
N ARG A 4 6.57 14.73 19.72
CA ARG A 4 6.82 14.21 18.37
C ARG A 4 8.17 14.76 17.92
N ALA A 5 9.12 13.89 17.62
CA ALA A 5 10.39 14.29 17.06
C ALA A 5 10.13 15.18 15.84
N LEU A 6 10.60 16.42 15.89
CA LEU A 6 10.53 17.33 14.75
C LEU A 6 11.21 16.64 13.55
N PRO A 7 10.62 16.69 12.34
CA PRO A 7 11.25 16.13 11.16
C PRO A 7 12.67 16.68 11.01
N ARG A 8 13.66 15.78 10.84
CA ARG A 8 15.06 16.12 10.60
C ARG A 8 15.32 16.67 9.18
N ILE A 9 14.28 17.12 8.50
CA ILE A 9 14.33 17.50 7.09
C ILE A 9 14.52 19.00 7.04
N SER A 10 15.73 19.43 6.69
CA SER A 10 15.98 20.85 6.44
C SER A 10 15.23 21.26 5.17
N LYS A 11 14.76 22.52 5.15
CA LYS A 11 14.16 23.16 3.96
C LYS A 11 15.01 22.96 2.70
N THR A 12 16.33 22.89 2.86
CA THR A 12 17.31 22.67 1.79
C THR A 12 17.18 21.32 1.10
N ALA A 13 16.89 20.23 1.83
CA ALA A 13 16.89 18.89 1.24
C ALA A 13 15.76 18.68 0.21
N GLY A 14 14.60 19.32 0.41
CA GLY A 14 13.50 19.28 -0.55
C GLY A 14 13.75 20.11 -1.80
N GLN A 15 14.35 21.29 -1.65
CA GLN A 15 14.70 22.16 -2.78
C GLN A 15 15.83 21.53 -3.62
N GLU A 16 16.86 21.00 -2.97
CA GLU A 16 17.91 20.22 -3.62
C GLU A 16 17.34 18.99 -4.36
N ALA A 17 16.33 18.33 -3.80
CA ALA A 17 15.68 17.20 -4.47
C ALA A 17 14.92 17.62 -5.74
N ILE A 18 14.24 18.78 -5.73
CA ILE A 18 13.61 19.35 -6.94
C ILE A 18 14.66 19.63 -8.01
N GLU A 19 15.76 20.30 -7.63
CA GLU A 19 16.87 20.61 -8.53
C GLU A 19 17.50 19.34 -9.12
N ARG A 20 17.72 18.30 -8.29
CA ARG A 20 18.23 17.00 -8.74
C ARG A 20 17.31 16.31 -9.74
N ILE A 21 15.99 16.34 -9.52
CA ILE A 21 15.01 15.77 -10.46
C ILE A 21 15.09 16.51 -11.80
N VAL A 22 14.97 17.84 -11.78
CA VAL A 22 15.01 18.67 -13.00
C VAL A 22 16.32 18.47 -13.76
N GLN A 23 17.45 18.46 -13.06
CA GLN A 23 18.76 18.29 -13.67
C GLN A 23 18.93 16.90 -14.30
N ARG A 24 18.58 15.81 -13.58
CA ARG A 24 18.62 14.45 -14.17
C ARG A 24 17.75 14.33 -15.41
N ARG A 25 16.55 14.90 -15.36
CA ARG A 25 15.58 14.87 -16.48
C ARG A 25 16.11 15.64 -17.68
N ARG A 26 16.82 16.75 -17.46
CA ARG A 26 17.48 17.53 -18.50
C ARG A 26 18.61 16.74 -19.17
N GLU A 27 19.43 16.04 -18.40
CA GLU A 27 20.55 15.24 -18.89
C GLU A 27 20.10 14.12 -19.83
N VAL A 28 18.95 13.49 -19.53
CA VAL A 28 18.36 12.45 -20.40
C VAL A 28 17.44 13.02 -21.48
N ARG A 29 17.35 14.34 -21.62
CA ARG A 29 16.51 15.05 -22.61
C ARG A 29 15.04 14.61 -22.53
N ASP A 30 14.48 14.58 -21.33
CA ASP A 30 13.06 14.29 -21.12
C ASP A 30 12.19 15.26 -21.97
N PRO A 31 11.39 14.75 -22.92
CA PRO A 31 10.59 15.58 -23.82
C PRO A 31 9.48 16.36 -23.10
N GLU A 32 9.06 15.92 -21.91
CA GLU A 32 8.00 16.54 -21.13
C GLU A 32 8.53 17.56 -20.11
N LEU A 33 9.85 17.68 -19.96
CA LEU A 33 10.47 18.57 -18.97
C LEU A 33 10.11 20.04 -19.18
N ALA A 34 10.00 20.49 -20.43
CA ALA A 34 9.67 21.89 -20.74
C ALA A 34 8.33 22.33 -20.13
N ALA A 35 7.35 21.42 -20.04
CA ALA A 35 6.06 21.70 -19.41
C ALA A 35 6.21 21.89 -17.90
N LEU A 36 7.07 21.12 -17.25
CA LEU A 36 7.39 21.26 -15.82
C LEU A 36 8.15 22.58 -15.55
N GLU A 37 9.17 22.89 -16.35
CA GLU A 37 9.98 24.12 -16.21
C GLU A 37 9.15 25.39 -16.40
N SER A 38 8.15 25.38 -17.29
CA SER A 38 7.24 26.51 -17.51
C SER A 38 6.40 26.89 -16.27
N ARG A 39 6.30 25.99 -15.29
CA ARG A 39 5.52 26.16 -14.06
C ARG A 39 6.37 26.51 -12.86
N ASP A 40 7.65 26.84 -13.02
CA ASP A 40 8.61 27.00 -11.92
C ASP A 40 8.55 25.84 -10.89
N PRO A 41 9.37 24.79 -11.08
CA PRO A 41 9.41 23.62 -10.20
C PRO A 41 9.61 23.96 -8.71
N ALA A 42 10.30 25.05 -8.39
CA ALA A 42 10.58 25.45 -7.02
C ALA A 42 9.36 26.08 -6.34
N GLU A 43 8.54 26.82 -7.09
CA GLU A 43 7.27 27.39 -6.62
C GLU A 43 6.12 26.38 -6.67
N HIS A 44 6.22 25.36 -7.53
CA HIS A 44 5.18 24.34 -7.73
C HIS A 44 5.67 22.90 -7.47
N PRO A 45 6.10 22.56 -6.24
CA PRO A 45 6.68 21.24 -5.91
C PRO A 45 5.71 20.07 -6.10
N LEU A 46 4.40 20.28 -6.02
CA LEU A 46 3.40 19.25 -6.32
C LEU A 46 3.45 18.82 -7.80
N ALA A 47 3.69 19.75 -8.71
CA ALA A 47 3.81 19.46 -10.13
C ALA A 47 5.03 18.58 -10.43
N VAL A 48 6.11 18.74 -9.65
CA VAL A 48 7.30 17.88 -9.74
C VAL A 48 6.97 16.44 -9.42
N ILE A 49 6.23 16.18 -8.33
CA ILE A 49 5.83 14.81 -7.95
C ILE A 49 4.90 14.21 -9.00
N GLN A 50 3.92 14.99 -9.47
CA GLN A 50 3.00 14.55 -10.53
C GLN A 50 3.76 14.20 -11.81
N HIS A 51 4.77 14.99 -12.20
CA HIS A 51 5.63 14.71 -13.35
C HIS A 51 6.39 13.39 -13.19
N VAL A 52 6.96 13.12 -12.01
CA VAL A 52 7.64 11.85 -11.71
C VAL A 52 6.69 10.65 -11.86
N LEU A 53 5.45 10.79 -11.41
CA LEU A 53 4.45 9.72 -11.45
C LEU A 53 3.90 9.47 -12.86
N SER A 54 3.75 10.52 -13.68
CA SER A 54 3.18 10.44 -15.04
C SER A 54 4.22 10.12 -16.11
N CYS A 55 5.43 10.67 -16.03
CA CYS A 55 6.41 10.63 -17.10
C CYS A 55 7.39 9.46 -16.94
N ARG A 56 7.04 8.32 -17.52
CA ARG A 56 7.86 7.09 -17.51
C ARG A 56 8.75 6.90 -18.74
N ARG A 57 8.80 7.86 -19.66
CA ARG A 57 9.59 7.80 -20.91
C ARG A 57 11.06 8.18 -20.68
N VAL A 58 11.62 7.74 -19.56
CA VAL A 58 13.02 7.95 -19.17
C VAL A 58 13.62 6.62 -18.72
N PRO A 59 14.95 6.46 -18.72
CA PRO A 59 15.57 5.24 -18.23
C PRO A 59 15.19 4.91 -16.79
N ASP A 60 15.11 3.61 -16.46
CA ASP A 60 14.69 3.13 -15.13
C ASP A 60 15.53 3.69 -13.98
N TRP A 61 16.82 3.94 -14.21
CA TRP A 61 17.68 4.55 -13.21
C TRP A 61 17.28 6.00 -12.89
N VAL A 62 16.71 6.75 -13.85
CA VAL A 62 16.17 8.09 -13.63
C VAL A 62 14.90 7.98 -12.78
N THR A 63 13.94 7.17 -13.20
CA THR A 63 12.68 6.94 -12.46
C THR A 63 12.95 6.50 -11.02
N SER A 64 13.90 5.58 -10.82
CA SER A 64 14.23 5.06 -9.50
C SER A 64 14.78 6.14 -8.56
N ASN A 65 15.68 7.00 -9.06
CA ASN A 65 16.21 8.10 -8.24
C ASN A 65 15.20 9.24 -8.07
N ASP A 66 14.35 9.48 -9.06
CA ASP A 66 13.26 10.45 -8.99
C ASP A 66 12.18 10.06 -7.98
N VAL A 67 11.90 8.77 -7.79
CA VAL A 67 11.03 8.30 -6.70
C VAL A 67 11.63 8.68 -5.34
N LEU A 68 12.93 8.45 -5.13
CA LEU A 68 13.60 8.76 -3.88
C LEU A 68 13.62 10.26 -3.59
N ASP A 69 13.96 11.07 -4.60
CA ASP A 69 13.94 12.52 -4.48
C ASP A 69 12.49 13.06 -4.38
N GLY A 70 11.52 12.43 -5.06
CA GLY A 70 10.10 12.78 -4.97
C GLY A 70 9.54 12.59 -3.56
N LEU A 71 9.99 11.56 -2.83
CA LEU A 71 9.64 11.40 -1.41
C LEU A 71 10.23 12.53 -0.54
N TRP A 72 11.41 13.06 -0.88
CA TRP A 72 11.98 14.24 -0.21
C TRP A 72 11.18 15.51 -0.52
N VAL A 73 10.79 15.70 -1.78
CA VAL A 73 9.90 16.81 -2.20
C VAL A 73 8.57 16.72 -1.45
N LEU A 74 8.02 15.52 -1.29
CA LEU A 74 6.76 15.34 -0.55
C LEU A 74 6.89 15.71 0.93
N ALA A 75 8.02 15.36 1.55
CA ALA A 75 8.28 15.73 2.93
C ALA A 75 8.41 17.25 3.09
N TYR A 76 9.00 17.94 2.11
CA TYR A 76 9.04 19.40 2.02
C TYR A 76 7.63 20.01 1.87
N ILE A 77 6.79 19.48 0.97
CA ILE A 77 5.41 19.92 0.78
C ILE A 77 4.62 19.81 2.09
N ARG A 78 4.75 18.72 2.84
CA ARG A 78 4.05 18.57 4.13
C ARG A 78 4.46 19.59 5.19
N LEU A 79 5.71 20.06 5.14
CA LEU A 79 6.23 21.07 6.08
C LEU A 79 5.82 22.49 5.68
N HIS A 80 5.81 22.80 4.38
CA HIS A 80 5.70 24.18 3.88
C HIS A 80 4.39 24.48 3.15
N CYS A 81 3.61 23.47 2.78
CA CYS A 81 2.31 23.58 2.10
C CYS A 81 1.23 22.73 2.81
N PRO A 82 0.92 22.99 4.10
CA PRO A 82 0.11 22.10 4.94
C PRO A 82 -1.39 22.03 4.57
N HIS A 83 -1.86 22.83 3.61
CA HIS A 83 -3.29 22.96 3.29
C HIS A 83 -3.88 21.81 2.46
N ARG A 84 -3.10 20.78 2.11
CA ARG A 84 -3.56 19.63 1.30
C ARG A 84 -3.07 18.27 1.82
N PRO A 85 -3.50 17.83 3.02
CA PRO A 85 -3.04 16.58 3.63
C PRO A 85 -3.42 15.34 2.80
N ASP A 86 -4.65 15.27 2.31
CA ASP A 86 -5.15 14.08 1.58
C ASP A 86 -4.45 13.89 0.23
N GLU A 87 -4.16 14.99 -0.48
CA GLU A 87 -3.39 14.95 -1.73
C GLU A 87 -1.96 14.49 -1.48
N ALA A 88 -1.31 14.96 -0.41
CA ALA A 88 0.03 14.54 -0.04
C ALA A 88 0.10 13.06 0.36
N ASP A 89 -0.90 12.54 1.08
CA ASP A 89 -0.95 11.13 1.46
C ASP A 89 -1.21 10.22 0.25
N ARG A 90 -2.06 10.65 -0.69
CA ARG A 90 -2.24 9.96 -1.98
C ARG A 90 -0.93 9.90 -2.78
N LEU A 91 -0.22 11.03 -2.90
CA LEU A 91 1.06 11.09 -3.61
C LEU A 91 2.16 10.27 -2.91
N GLU A 92 2.17 10.20 -1.57
CA GLU A 92 3.07 9.29 -0.84
C GLU A 92 2.82 7.86 -1.28
N HIS A 93 1.56 7.44 -1.29
CA HIS A 93 1.20 6.08 -1.68
C HIS A 93 1.61 5.77 -3.13
N GLU A 94 1.29 6.66 -4.07
CA GLU A 94 1.64 6.47 -5.48
C GLU A 94 3.17 6.40 -5.69
N LEU A 95 3.96 7.21 -4.97
CA LEU A 95 5.42 7.15 -5.00
C LEU A 95 5.98 5.85 -4.39
N LEU A 96 5.40 5.38 -3.28
CA LEU A 96 5.84 4.14 -2.64
C LEU A 96 5.49 2.91 -3.49
N GLU A 97 4.32 2.90 -4.12
CA GLU A 97 3.94 1.84 -5.08
C GLU A 97 4.84 1.85 -6.31
N LEU A 98 5.17 3.03 -6.85
CA LEU A 98 6.13 3.15 -7.95
C LEU A 98 7.52 2.67 -7.51
N GLY A 99 7.99 3.04 -6.33
CA GLY A 99 9.26 2.57 -5.78
C GLY A 99 9.31 1.06 -5.60
N ARG A 100 8.20 0.45 -5.16
CA ARG A 100 8.02 -1.00 -5.08
C ARG A 100 8.09 -1.66 -6.46
N ALA A 101 7.34 -1.14 -7.42
CA ALA A 101 7.34 -1.65 -8.80
C ALA A 101 8.73 -1.56 -9.46
N MET A 102 9.51 -0.53 -9.14
CA MET A 102 10.90 -0.35 -9.57
C MET A 102 11.91 -1.14 -8.74
N GLN A 103 11.46 -2.01 -7.82
CA GLN A 103 12.30 -2.81 -6.92
C GLN A 103 13.32 -1.99 -6.11
N ILE A 104 12.96 -0.77 -5.75
CA ILE A 104 13.80 0.07 -4.87
C ILE A 104 13.76 -0.53 -3.46
N ALA A 105 14.92 -0.90 -2.93
CA ALA A 105 15.01 -1.40 -1.57
C ALA A 105 14.36 -0.42 -0.57
N MET A 106 13.36 -0.87 0.19
CA MET A 106 12.56 0.01 1.06
C MET A 106 13.40 0.77 2.10
N ILE A 107 14.56 0.22 2.50
CA ILE A 107 15.50 0.92 3.38
C ILE A 107 16.01 2.23 2.77
N ARG A 108 16.10 2.34 1.44
CA ARG A 108 16.45 3.58 0.73
C ARG A 108 15.31 4.61 0.74
N MET A 109 14.05 4.15 0.82
CA MET A 109 12.86 5.00 0.92
C MET A 109 12.58 5.47 2.36
N ALA A 110 13.23 4.88 3.37
CA ALA A 110 13.02 5.19 4.78
C ALA A 110 13.44 6.63 5.20
N PRO A 111 14.62 7.15 4.78
CA PRO A 111 15.06 8.49 5.20
C PRO A 111 14.11 9.62 4.80
N PRO A 112 13.65 9.72 3.53
CA PRO A 112 12.67 10.74 3.13
C PRO A 112 11.37 10.71 3.95
N LEU A 113 10.94 9.51 4.37
CA LEU A 113 9.74 9.30 5.18
C LEU A 113 9.96 9.58 6.68
N ASN A 114 11.17 9.98 7.08
CA ASN A 114 11.60 10.16 8.46
C ASN A 114 11.36 8.90 9.32
N VAL A 115 11.61 7.72 8.73
CA VAL A 115 11.57 6.44 9.43
C VAL A 115 12.95 5.76 9.35
N ARG A 116 13.23 4.83 10.27
CA ARG A 116 14.57 4.24 10.43
C ARG A 116 14.70 2.81 9.92
N SER A 117 13.60 2.16 9.55
CA SER A 117 13.60 0.74 9.22
C SER A 117 12.78 0.44 7.97
N ARG A 118 13.17 -0.64 7.28
CA ARG A 118 12.42 -1.27 6.19
C ARG A 118 10.96 -1.52 6.60
N GLN A 119 10.77 -2.13 7.77
CA GLN A 119 9.46 -2.45 8.35
C GLN A 119 8.56 -1.22 8.53
N ALA A 120 9.12 -0.04 8.84
CA ALA A 120 8.32 1.16 9.00
C ALA A 120 7.81 1.73 7.67
N VAL A 121 8.57 1.55 6.59
CA VAL A 121 8.14 1.87 5.22
C VAL A 121 7.08 0.88 4.75
N GLU A 122 7.31 -0.40 4.99
CA GLU A 122 6.35 -1.49 4.74
C GLU A 122 5.02 -1.22 5.46
N HIS A 123 5.04 -0.89 6.75
CA HIS A 123 3.84 -0.50 7.51
C HIS A 123 3.12 0.73 6.93
N ARG A 124 3.82 1.67 6.29
CA ARG A 124 3.18 2.81 5.61
C ARG A 124 2.49 2.36 4.32
N LEU A 125 3.15 1.54 3.50
CA LEU A 125 2.57 0.94 2.30
C LEU A 125 1.29 0.16 2.65
N LEU A 126 1.38 -0.76 3.60
CA LEU A 126 0.24 -1.57 4.06
C LEU A 126 -0.88 -0.69 4.62
N ARG A 127 -0.55 0.38 5.35
CA ARG A 127 -1.56 1.33 5.87
C ARG A 127 -2.29 2.07 4.76
N HIS A 128 -1.57 2.52 3.73
CA HIS A 128 -2.18 3.21 2.59
C HIS A 128 -3.09 2.28 1.78
N ARG A 129 -2.65 1.04 1.54
CA ARG A 129 -3.50 0.01 0.90
C ARG A 129 -4.73 -0.32 1.71
N ALA A 130 -4.56 -0.52 3.02
CA ALA A 130 -5.65 -0.69 3.95
C ALA A 130 -6.62 0.50 3.88
N SER A 131 -6.13 1.74 3.86
CA SER A 131 -6.96 2.94 3.74
C SER A 131 -7.76 3.00 2.43
N ARG A 132 -7.16 2.66 1.28
CA ARG A 132 -7.85 2.59 -0.01
C ARG A 132 -8.98 1.57 -0.01
N LEU A 133 -8.76 0.46 0.67
CA LEU A 133 -9.75 -0.59 0.90
C LEU A 133 -10.55 -0.32 2.19
N GLY A 134 -10.74 0.92 2.60
CA GLY A 134 -11.56 1.33 3.76
C GLY A 134 -11.26 0.64 5.10
N LEU A 135 -10.12 -0.04 5.27
CA LEU A 135 -9.66 -0.79 6.46
C LEU A 135 -9.03 0.14 7.49
N GLY A 136 -9.41 1.41 7.50
CA GLY A 136 -8.74 2.42 8.28
C GLY A 136 -8.57 1.99 9.74
N ARG A 137 -7.35 1.58 10.13
CA ARG A 137 -6.85 1.62 11.52
C ARG A 137 -6.70 3.08 11.97
N SER A 138 -7.74 3.87 11.73
CA SER A 138 -7.95 5.13 12.39
C SER A 138 -8.35 4.74 13.81
N GLU A 139 -7.40 4.81 14.74
CA GLU A 139 -7.65 4.62 16.17
C GLU A 139 -8.83 5.49 16.66
N ARG A 140 -9.18 6.55 15.91
CA ARG A 140 -10.34 7.42 16.09
C ARG A 140 -11.64 6.83 15.55
N LEU A 141 -11.66 6.18 14.39
CA LEU A 141 -12.81 5.42 13.87
C LEU A 141 -13.00 4.12 14.66
N GLU A 142 -11.92 3.44 15.04
CA GLU A 142 -11.97 2.28 15.94
C GLU A 142 -12.40 2.65 17.36
N ARG A 143 -12.01 3.83 17.89
CA ARG A 143 -12.58 4.36 19.14
C ARG A 143 -14.04 4.75 18.93
N ALA A 144 -14.40 5.43 17.85
CA ALA A 144 -15.79 5.81 17.57
C ALA A 144 -16.69 4.57 17.39
N HIS A 145 -16.18 3.49 16.81
CA HIS A 145 -16.86 2.21 16.59
C HIS A 145 -16.87 1.33 17.85
N ARG A 146 -15.89 1.48 18.76
CA ARG A 146 -15.91 0.88 20.12
C ARG A 146 -16.80 1.66 21.09
N LEU A 147 -16.90 2.98 20.90
CA LEU A 147 -17.70 3.90 21.72
C LEU A 147 -19.12 4.09 21.19
N SER A 148 -19.40 3.72 19.93
CA SER A 148 -20.76 3.59 19.43
C SER A 148 -21.39 2.39 20.11
N ARG A 149 -22.11 2.67 21.21
CA ARG A 149 -22.91 1.72 22.00
C ARG A 149 -24.04 1.04 21.20
N THR A 150 -24.08 1.24 19.90
CA THR A 150 -24.94 0.57 18.94
C THR A 150 -24.06 -0.23 18.00
N GLN A 151 -23.96 -1.53 18.26
CA GLN A 151 -23.73 -2.50 17.19
C GLN A 151 -24.69 -2.16 16.04
N PRO A 152 -24.26 -2.12 14.76
CA PRO A 152 -25.22 -2.28 13.69
C PRO A 152 -25.73 -3.73 13.83
N GLU A 153 -26.95 -3.86 14.34
CA GLU A 153 -27.71 -5.11 14.37
C GLU A 153 -27.60 -5.78 12.99
N ASN A 154 -26.94 -6.93 12.91
CA ASN A 154 -27.11 -8.06 11.97
C ASN A 154 -27.61 -7.80 10.51
N THR A 155 -27.42 -6.61 9.93
CA THR A 155 -28.03 -6.21 8.66
C THR A 155 -27.05 -5.69 7.62
N SER A 156 -25.78 -5.47 7.99
CA SER A 156 -24.78 -5.06 7.01
C SER A 156 -24.56 -6.19 5.99
N THR A 157 -24.43 -5.81 4.72
CA THR A 157 -24.14 -6.74 3.62
C THR A 157 -22.88 -7.56 3.89
N GLU A 158 -21.91 -6.93 4.55
CA GLU A 158 -20.67 -7.53 5.03
C GLU A 158 -20.89 -8.64 6.08
N ALA A 159 -21.69 -8.41 7.12
CA ALA A 159 -21.97 -9.43 8.15
C ALA A 159 -22.66 -10.65 7.52
N ARG A 160 -23.67 -10.41 6.68
CA ARG A 160 -24.38 -11.46 5.93
C ARG A 160 -23.48 -12.22 4.95
N TRP A 161 -22.41 -11.59 4.47
CA TRP A 161 -21.42 -12.26 3.65
C TRP A 161 -20.52 -13.14 4.51
N TYR A 162 -20.00 -12.64 5.63
CA TYR A 162 -19.18 -13.45 6.55
C TYR A 162 -19.94 -14.66 7.10
N ASP A 163 -21.22 -14.50 7.48
CA ASP A 163 -22.02 -15.63 7.97
C ASP A 163 -22.14 -16.78 6.95
N ARG A 164 -22.03 -16.48 5.65
CA ARG A 164 -22.10 -17.47 4.56
C ARG A 164 -20.74 -17.97 4.07
N HIS A 165 -19.70 -17.13 4.15
CA HIS A 165 -18.43 -17.36 3.47
C HIS A 165 -17.20 -17.37 4.39
N ALA A 166 -17.35 -17.11 5.69
CA ALA A 166 -16.22 -17.05 6.62
C ALA A 166 -15.38 -18.34 6.65
N LEU A 167 -16.04 -19.50 6.63
CA LEU A 167 -15.34 -20.79 6.61
C LEU A 167 -14.53 -20.95 5.33
N ALA A 168 -15.17 -20.75 4.17
CA ALA A 168 -14.50 -20.83 2.87
C ALA A 168 -13.34 -19.83 2.73
N LEU A 169 -13.52 -18.59 3.22
CA LEU A 169 -12.47 -17.57 3.25
C LEU A 169 -11.28 -18.01 4.12
N TRP A 170 -11.56 -18.54 5.31
CA TRP A 170 -10.51 -19.01 6.21
C TRP A 170 -9.79 -20.26 5.67
N GLU A 171 -10.52 -21.21 5.07
CA GLU A 171 -9.94 -22.41 4.46
C GLU A 171 -9.06 -22.07 3.25
N ALA A 172 -9.55 -21.22 2.33
CA ALA A 172 -8.77 -20.75 1.20
C ALA A 172 -7.51 -20.00 1.66
N ALA A 173 -7.64 -19.15 2.68
CA ALA A 173 -6.50 -18.45 3.30
C ALA A 173 -5.48 -19.43 3.92
N ALA A 174 -5.94 -20.45 4.63
CA ALA A 174 -5.08 -21.46 5.22
C ALA A 174 -4.34 -22.28 4.14
N GLN A 175 -5.02 -22.60 3.04
CA GLN A 175 -4.43 -23.30 1.90
C GLN A 175 -3.38 -22.44 1.18
N LEU A 176 -3.64 -21.14 0.97
CA LEU A 176 -2.65 -20.19 0.46
C LEU A 176 -1.42 -20.10 1.37
N VAL A 177 -1.60 -20.09 2.69
CA VAL A 177 -0.48 -20.11 3.64
C VAL A 177 0.31 -21.43 3.56
N ALA A 178 -0.38 -22.56 3.41
CA ALA A 178 0.23 -23.87 3.32
C ALA A 178 1.02 -24.06 2.01
N SER A 179 0.58 -23.46 0.91
CA SER A 179 1.26 -23.56 -0.38
C SER A 179 2.66 -22.95 -0.35
N ARG A 180 2.93 -21.99 0.57
CA ARG A 180 4.26 -21.42 0.76
C ARG A 180 5.34 -22.47 0.97
N SER A 181 5.12 -23.45 1.85
CA SER A 181 6.16 -24.44 2.15
C SER A 181 6.49 -25.34 0.96
N GLN A 182 5.55 -25.49 0.03
CA GLN A 182 5.69 -26.30 -1.18
C GLN A 182 6.33 -25.51 -2.33
N PHE A 183 6.05 -24.21 -2.41
CA PHE A 183 6.39 -23.36 -3.56
C PHE A 183 7.23 -22.13 -3.18
N ASP A 184 7.97 -22.15 -2.06
CA ASP A 184 8.79 -21.03 -1.58
C ASP A 184 9.81 -20.55 -2.63
N HIS A 185 10.27 -21.46 -3.51
CA HIS A 185 11.20 -21.17 -4.60
C HIS A 185 10.58 -20.40 -5.79
N LEU A 186 9.24 -20.28 -5.84
CA LEU A 186 8.50 -19.59 -6.90
C LEU A 186 8.04 -18.19 -6.48
N ILE A 187 8.34 -17.79 -5.25
CA ILE A 187 7.91 -16.52 -4.67
C ILE A 187 9.13 -15.71 -4.25
N ASP A 188 9.02 -14.39 -4.34
CA ASP A 188 10.03 -13.48 -3.82
C ASP A 188 9.69 -13.04 -2.39
N ASP A 189 10.56 -12.23 -1.80
CA ASP A 189 10.40 -11.72 -0.44
C ASP A 189 9.08 -10.97 -0.24
N GLU A 190 8.57 -10.33 -1.29
CA GLU A 190 7.33 -9.56 -1.25
C GLU A 190 6.09 -10.45 -1.11
N MET A 191 5.97 -11.47 -1.97
CA MET A 191 4.89 -12.45 -1.86
C MET A 191 5.02 -13.26 -0.56
N ALA A 192 6.26 -13.59 -0.15
CA ALA A 192 6.52 -14.24 1.13
C ALA A 192 6.06 -13.39 2.33
N GLU A 193 6.24 -12.08 2.30
CA GLU A 193 5.75 -11.15 3.32
C GLU A 193 4.22 -11.12 3.38
N CYS A 194 3.55 -11.09 2.23
CA CYS A 194 2.08 -11.15 2.16
C CYS A 194 1.55 -12.45 2.79
N LEU A 195 2.18 -13.59 2.49
CA LEU A 195 1.83 -14.89 3.06
C LEU A 195 2.13 -14.98 4.57
N ILE A 196 3.15 -14.28 5.09
CA ILE A 196 3.40 -14.16 6.53
C ILE A 196 2.28 -13.37 7.22
N GLY A 197 1.87 -12.26 6.61
CA GLY A 197 0.75 -11.45 7.08
C GLY A 197 -0.53 -12.27 7.15
N LEU A 198 -0.87 -12.97 6.07
CA LEU A 198 -2.01 -13.88 6.01
C LEU A 198 -1.94 -14.97 7.09
N ARG A 199 -0.79 -15.62 7.25
CA ARG A 199 -0.58 -16.65 8.27
C ARG A 199 -0.85 -16.15 9.68
N ARG A 200 -0.45 -14.92 9.99
CA ARG A 200 -0.72 -14.31 11.29
C ARG A 200 -2.23 -14.16 11.52
N ALA A 201 -2.95 -13.62 10.56
CA ALA A 201 -4.40 -13.42 10.65
C ALA A 201 -5.16 -14.75 10.74
N VAL A 202 -4.78 -15.76 9.94
CA VAL A 202 -5.34 -17.12 9.97
C VAL A 202 -5.16 -17.77 11.35
N ARG A 203 -3.99 -17.58 11.99
CA ARG A 203 -3.71 -18.11 13.33
C ARG A 203 -4.50 -17.40 14.44
N GLU A 204 -4.76 -16.11 14.27
CA GLU A 204 -5.54 -15.31 15.23
C GLU A 204 -7.05 -15.59 15.14
N MET A 205 -7.51 -16.27 14.08
CA MET A 205 -8.90 -16.65 13.89
C MET A 205 -9.32 -17.73 14.89
N GLN A 206 -10.48 -17.54 15.52
CA GLN A 206 -11.04 -18.48 16.50
C GLN A 206 -12.47 -18.86 16.15
N TRP A 207 -12.80 -20.13 16.38
CA TRP A 207 -14.13 -20.70 16.21
C TRP A 207 -14.73 -21.05 17.58
N PRO A 208 -16.06 -20.94 17.78
CA PRO A 208 -17.08 -20.54 16.80
C PRO A 208 -16.99 -19.06 16.40
N LEU A 209 -17.53 -18.74 15.21
CA LEU A 209 -17.53 -17.37 14.71
C LEU A 209 -18.38 -16.49 15.64
N SER A 210 -17.84 -15.32 16.00
CA SER A 210 -18.59 -14.28 16.69
C SER A 210 -18.33 -12.93 16.01
N PRO A 211 -19.22 -11.94 16.16
CA PRO A 211 -19.01 -10.60 15.59
C PRO A 211 -17.69 -9.95 16.03
N ALA A 212 -17.13 -10.34 17.19
CA ALA A 212 -15.82 -9.87 17.65
C ALA A 212 -14.66 -10.32 16.74
N HIS A 213 -14.85 -11.38 15.95
CA HIS A 213 -13.84 -11.93 15.03
C HIS A 213 -13.96 -11.36 13.60
N TYR A 214 -14.95 -10.51 13.31
CA TYR A 214 -15.09 -9.91 11.98
C TYR A 214 -13.91 -9.02 11.59
N SER A 215 -13.23 -8.38 12.56
CA SER A 215 -11.98 -7.66 12.28
C SER A 215 -10.88 -8.57 11.75
N THR A 216 -10.78 -9.79 12.27
CA THR A 216 -9.82 -10.79 11.82
C THR A 216 -10.20 -11.32 10.43
N LEU A 217 -11.48 -11.56 10.17
CA LEU A 217 -11.95 -11.93 8.83
C LEU A 217 -11.74 -10.83 7.79
N ARG A 218 -11.89 -9.55 8.17
CA ARG A 218 -11.53 -8.42 7.32
C ARG A 218 -10.04 -8.41 6.99
N GLU A 219 -9.19 -8.69 7.98
CA GLU A 219 -7.74 -8.78 7.79
C GLU A 219 -7.35 -9.97 6.90
N ILE A 220 -8.00 -11.12 7.06
CA ILE A 220 -7.83 -12.28 6.15
C ILE A 220 -8.27 -11.90 4.73
N GLY A 221 -9.47 -11.36 4.55
CA GLY A 221 -10.00 -10.98 3.23
C GLY A 221 -9.14 -9.93 2.54
N TRP A 222 -8.52 -9.03 3.30
CA TRP A 222 -7.53 -8.09 2.77
C TRP A 222 -6.28 -8.77 2.27
N TRP A 223 -5.64 -9.62 3.10
CA TRP A 223 -4.44 -10.33 2.68
C TRP A 223 -4.69 -11.24 1.48
N VAL A 224 -5.85 -11.90 1.42
CA VAL A 224 -6.25 -12.70 0.26
C VAL A 224 -6.37 -11.83 -0.99
N GLN A 225 -6.99 -10.64 -0.91
CA GLN A 225 -7.06 -9.69 -2.02
C GLN A 225 -5.65 -9.24 -2.46
N GLU A 226 -4.78 -8.85 -1.53
CA GLU A 226 -3.41 -8.41 -1.86
C GLU A 226 -2.60 -9.49 -2.58
N ILE A 227 -2.73 -10.74 -2.13
CA ILE A 227 -2.07 -11.89 -2.76
C ILE A 227 -2.63 -12.10 -4.17
N VAL A 228 -3.96 -12.13 -4.32
CA VAL A 228 -4.61 -12.29 -5.62
C VAL A 228 -4.21 -11.19 -6.60
N ASP A 229 -4.26 -9.92 -6.18
CA ASP A 229 -3.88 -8.78 -7.02
C ASP A 229 -2.41 -8.86 -7.43
N SER A 230 -1.54 -9.35 -6.54
CA SER A 230 -0.12 -9.55 -6.85
C SER A 230 0.08 -10.71 -7.82
N LEU A 231 -0.69 -11.80 -7.71
CA LEU A 231 -0.59 -12.98 -8.59
C LEU A 231 -0.90 -12.68 -10.06
N ASP A 232 -1.52 -11.53 -10.38
CA ASP A 232 -1.71 -11.08 -11.76
C ASP A 232 -0.40 -10.66 -12.44
N GLU A 233 0.64 -10.33 -11.66
CA GLU A 233 1.94 -9.95 -12.20
C GLU A 233 2.65 -11.12 -12.91
N PRO A 234 3.28 -10.90 -14.09
CA PRO A 234 3.91 -11.97 -14.86
C PRO A 234 4.96 -12.80 -14.09
N ARG A 235 5.65 -12.17 -13.12
CA ARG A 235 6.67 -12.84 -12.30
C ARG A 235 6.12 -13.99 -11.43
N TYR A 236 4.82 -13.97 -11.11
CA TYR A 236 4.19 -15.02 -10.30
C TYR A 236 3.36 -16.00 -11.13
N ALA A 237 3.46 -15.99 -12.47
CA ALA A 237 2.66 -16.85 -13.33
C ALA A 237 2.82 -18.34 -12.99
N ALA A 238 4.06 -18.79 -12.73
CA ALA A 238 4.34 -20.17 -12.34
C ALA A 238 3.74 -20.53 -10.98
N PHE A 239 3.87 -19.63 -9.99
CA PHE A 239 3.25 -19.84 -8.67
C PHE A 239 1.73 -19.88 -8.77
N ARG A 240 1.12 -18.97 -9.53
CA ARG A 240 -0.32 -18.94 -9.81
C ARG A 240 -0.83 -20.23 -10.46
N GLU A 241 -0.07 -20.79 -11.40
CA GLU A 241 -0.40 -22.08 -12.03
C GLU A 241 -0.39 -23.21 -10.99
N GLN A 242 0.62 -23.26 -10.12
CA GLN A 242 0.70 -24.26 -9.04
C GLN A 242 -0.42 -24.15 -8.01
N LEU A 243 -0.92 -22.93 -7.75
CA LEU A 243 -2.06 -22.73 -6.85
C LEU A 243 -3.37 -23.30 -7.39
N GLY A 244 -3.53 -23.43 -8.72
CA GLY A 244 -4.67 -24.07 -9.35
C GLY A 244 -6.03 -23.57 -8.84
N GLU A 245 -6.86 -24.49 -8.35
CA GLU A 245 -8.21 -24.20 -7.82
C GLU A 245 -8.20 -23.27 -6.60
N ILE A 246 -7.11 -23.27 -5.81
CA ILE A 246 -6.96 -22.38 -4.65
C ILE A 246 -6.98 -20.93 -5.12
N HIS A 247 -6.28 -20.63 -6.21
CA HIS A 247 -6.26 -19.28 -6.79
C HIS A 247 -7.65 -18.86 -7.26
N ALA A 248 -8.36 -19.69 -8.02
CA ALA A 248 -9.72 -19.39 -8.49
C ALA A 248 -10.71 -19.15 -7.33
N THR A 249 -10.58 -19.95 -6.26
CA THR A 249 -11.39 -19.82 -5.04
C THR A 249 -11.05 -18.51 -4.30
N ALA A 250 -9.76 -18.21 -4.14
CA ALA A 250 -9.28 -16.98 -3.52
C ALA A 250 -9.76 -15.73 -4.27
N VAL A 251 -9.68 -15.72 -5.61
CA VAL A 251 -10.19 -14.62 -6.46
C VAL A 251 -11.68 -14.39 -6.21
N THR A 252 -12.47 -15.47 -6.21
CA THR A 252 -13.93 -15.39 -6.01
C THR A 252 -14.27 -14.84 -4.63
N LEU A 253 -13.57 -15.31 -3.59
CA LEU A 253 -13.79 -14.88 -2.21
C LEU A 253 -13.30 -13.46 -1.97
N ALA A 254 -12.18 -13.06 -2.57
CA ALA A 254 -11.65 -11.69 -2.51
C ALA A 254 -12.63 -10.70 -3.15
N ALA A 255 -13.12 -11.00 -4.35
CA ALA A 255 -14.12 -10.19 -5.04
C ALA A 255 -15.47 -10.15 -4.27
N GLY A 256 -15.90 -11.27 -3.69
CA GLY A 256 -17.08 -11.34 -2.83
C GLY A 256 -16.96 -10.47 -1.58
N HIS A 257 -15.81 -10.56 -0.90
CA HIS A 257 -15.48 -9.75 0.26
C HIS A 257 -15.42 -8.26 -0.08
N HIS A 258 -14.79 -7.89 -1.19
CA HIS A 258 -14.70 -6.51 -1.67
C HIS A 258 -16.10 -5.93 -1.92
N ARG A 259 -16.94 -6.62 -2.69
CA ARG A 259 -18.31 -6.18 -2.98
C ARG A 259 -19.18 -6.05 -1.73
N ALA A 260 -19.08 -7.03 -0.81
CA ALA A 260 -19.85 -6.98 0.42
C ALA A 260 -19.53 -5.75 1.29
N ARG A 261 -18.34 -5.18 1.10
CA ARG A 261 -17.80 -4.11 1.93
C ARG A 261 -17.83 -2.73 1.28
N PHE A 262 -17.63 -2.63 -0.03
CA PHE A 262 -17.61 -1.35 -0.75
C PHE A 262 -18.78 -1.18 -1.72
N GLY A 263 -19.58 -2.22 -1.96
CA GLY A 263 -20.57 -2.25 -3.03
C GLY A 263 -19.97 -2.68 -4.36
N ASP A 264 -20.81 -2.70 -5.40
CA ASP A 264 -20.36 -2.90 -6.77
C ASP A 264 -19.69 -1.61 -7.27
N THR A 265 -18.43 -1.68 -7.67
CA THR A 265 -17.68 -0.60 -8.36
C THR A 265 -18.04 -0.53 -9.83
#